data_AF-A0A447TYZ8-F1
#
_entry.id   AF-A0A447TYZ8-F1
#
_cell.length_a   1.000
_cell.length_b   1.000
_cell.length_c   1.000
_cell.angle_alpha   90.00
_cell.angle_beta   90.00
_cell.angle_gamma   90.00
#
_symmetry.space_group_name_H-M   'P 1'
#
loop_
_entity.id
_entity.type
_entity.pdbx_description
1 polymer ?
#
loop_
_entity_poly.entity_id
_entity_poly.type
_entity_poly.pdbx_seq_one_letter_code
_entity_poly.pdbx_strand_id
1 'polypeptide(L)'
;MVKKPADLEYAIANDLYLINVDSLYELEHIDAISRKLKKVANVCVRVEPNVPSATHAELVTAFHAKSGLDLEQAEETCRRILAMPYVHLRGLHMHVGDQVPESEPFAKATKVLVDESRRLEEVLGIKFDLINVGGGIPVPYKYDDENGDPLKDNMYAGITAQDFADAVIREVHKWRTDVEICIEPGRKVTGSAAVLLTEVSCEKT
;
A
#
# COMPACT_ATOMS: atom_id res chain seq x y z
N MET A 1 -9.51 6.09 6.43
CA MET A 1 -9.45 7.17 7.45
C MET A 1 -8.89 8.39 6.75
N VAL A 2 -9.55 9.55 6.85
CA VAL A 2 -9.12 10.77 6.13
C VAL A 2 -8.02 11.46 6.92
N LYS A 3 -6.91 11.83 6.27
CA LYS A 3 -5.79 12.57 6.87
C LYS A 3 -6.25 13.96 7.32
N LYS A 4 -5.92 14.37 8.55
CA LYS A 4 -6.29 15.69 9.04
C LYS A 4 -5.40 16.77 8.41
N PRO A 5 -5.92 18.00 8.20
CA PRO A 5 -5.10 19.09 7.67
C PRO A 5 -3.83 19.37 8.47
N ALA A 6 -3.87 19.25 9.80
CA ALA A 6 -2.70 19.44 10.66
C ALA A 6 -1.61 18.38 10.41
N ASP A 7 -1.99 17.13 10.16
CA ASP A 7 -1.05 16.05 9.85
C ASP A 7 -0.41 16.26 8.47
N LEU A 8 -1.20 16.74 7.50
CA LEU A 8 -0.71 17.11 6.16
C LEU A 8 0.25 18.31 6.22
N GLU A 9 -0.08 19.34 6.99
CA GLU A 9 0.81 20.50 7.20
C GLU A 9 2.12 20.08 7.84
N TYR A 10 2.09 19.23 8.87
CA TYR A 10 3.29 18.68 9.48
C TYR A 10 4.12 17.86 8.48
N ALA A 11 3.48 16.97 7.71
CA ALA A 11 4.16 16.13 6.71
C ALA A 11 4.85 16.97 5.64
N ILE A 12 4.15 17.95 5.06
CA ILE A 12 4.68 18.81 3.99
C ILE A 12 5.75 19.75 4.54
N ALA A 13 5.57 20.30 5.74
CA ALA A 13 6.56 21.17 6.38
C ALA A 13 7.89 20.43 6.65
N ASN A 14 7.86 19.12 6.88
CA ASN A 14 9.03 18.29 7.16
C ASN A 14 9.52 17.48 5.96
N ASP A 15 9.09 17.83 4.73
CA ASP A 15 9.55 17.20 3.50
C ASP A 15 9.34 15.66 3.50
N LEU A 16 8.18 15.21 4.01
CA LEU A 16 7.83 13.80 4.03
C LEU A 16 7.99 13.18 2.63
N TYR A 17 8.62 12.00 2.59
CA TYR A 17 9.02 11.36 1.35
C TYR A 17 7.89 11.22 0.33
N LEU A 18 6.72 10.76 0.79
CA LEU A 18 5.57 10.46 -0.05
C LEU A 18 4.26 10.57 0.76
N ILE A 19 3.21 11.11 0.14
CA ILE A 19 1.85 11.10 0.66
C ILE A 19 0.95 10.32 -0.32
N ASN A 20 0.33 9.24 0.15
CA ASN A 20 -0.66 8.50 -0.64
C ASN A 20 -2.02 9.24 -0.58
N VAL A 21 -2.44 9.82 -1.69
CA VAL A 21 -3.72 10.52 -1.86
C VAL A 21 -4.84 9.49 -1.96
N ASP A 22 -5.79 9.54 -1.03
CA ASP A 22 -6.89 8.56 -0.94
C ASP A 22 -8.23 9.13 -1.45
N SER A 23 -8.32 10.45 -1.64
CA SER A 23 -9.52 11.13 -2.14
C SER A 23 -9.24 12.51 -2.72
N LEU A 24 -10.17 13.04 -3.52
CA LEU A 24 -10.12 14.43 -4.00
C LEU A 24 -10.10 15.45 -2.84
N TYR A 25 -10.79 15.17 -1.74
CA TYR A 25 -10.78 16.01 -0.55
C TYR A 25 -9.36 16.15 0.02
N GLU A 26 -8.61 15.05 0.14
CA GLU A 26 -7.22 15.10 0.60
C GLU A 26 -6.32 15.84 -0.38
N LEU A 27 -6.53 15.64 -1.69
CA LEU A 27 -5.77 16.32 -2.73
C LEU A 27 -5.91 17.85 -2.61
N GLU A 28 -7.13 18.35 -2.45
CA GLU A 28 -7.40 19.80 -2.30
C GLU A 28 -6.68 20.40 -1.09
N HIS A 29 -6.62 19.66 0.02
CA HIS A 29 -5.88 20.09 1.21
C HIS A 29 -4.37 20.08 0.99
N ILE A 30 -3.84 19.05 0.32
CA ILE A 30 -2.42 18.98 -0.04
C ILE A 30 -2.02 20.16 -0.93
N ASP A 31 -2.81 20.50 -1.96
CA ASP A 31 -2.53 21.65 -2.83
C ASP A 31 -2.57 22.98 -2.05
N ALA A 32 -3.61 23.20 -1.24
CA ALA A 32 -3.73 24.43 -0.46
C ALA A 32 -2.56 24.61 0.53
N ILE A 33 -2.19 23.55 1.24
CA ILE A 33 -1.11 23.57 2.23
C ILE A 33 0.26 23.71 1.54
N SER A 34 0.52 22.93 0.49
CA SER A 34 1.79 22.99 -0.26
C SER A 34 2.02 24.37 -0.88
N ARG A 35 0.98 25.01 -1.43
CA ARG A 35 1.03 26.42 -1.89
C ARG A 35 1.31 27.40 -0.75
N LYS A 36 0.62 27.27 0.38
CA LYS A 36 0.81 28.13 1.57
C LYS A 36 2.25 28.06 2.07
N LEU A 37 2.81 26.85 2.13
CA LEU A 37 4.17 26.59 2.62
C LEU A 37 5.24 26.83 1.54
N LYS A 38 4.84 26.95 0.27
CA LYS A 38 5.73 26.97 -0.91
C LYS A 38 6.69 25.77 -0.93
N LYS A 39 6.18 24.60 -0.56
CA LYS A 39 6.93 23.33 -0.54
C LYS A 39 6.27 22.32 -1.45
N VAL A 40 7.07 21.57 -2.20
CA VAL A 40 6.56 20.53 -3.09
C VAL A 40 6.18 19.30 -2.27
N ALA A 41 4.93 18.87 -2.38
CA ALA A 41 4.45 17.61 -1.81
C ALA A 41 4.57 16.49 -2.85
N ASN A 42 5.38 15.47 -2.57
CA ASN A 42 5.44 14.26 -3.39
C ASN A 42 4.25 13.37 -3.08
N VAL A 43 3.51 12.95 -4.11
CA VAL A 43 2.29 12.15 -3.94
C VAL A 43 2.24 10.92 -4.84
N CYS A 44 1.61 9.88 -4.32
CA CYS A 44 1.05 8.81 -5.12
C CYS A 44 -0.47 8.85 -5.06
N VAL A 45 -1.15 8.44 -6.12
CA VAL A 45 -2.61 8.26 -6.10
C VAL A 45 -2.91 6.83 -5.72
N ARG A 46 -3.66 6.63 -4.61
CA ARG A 46 -4.06 5.29 -4.18
C ARG A 46 -5.23 4.80 -5.02
N VAL A 47 -5.08 3.63 -5.61
CA VAL A 47 -6.09 2.98 -6.45
C VAL A 47 -6.50 1.65 -5.86
N GLU A 48 -7.74 1.25 -6.12
CA GLU A 48 -8.26 -0.08 -5.83
C GLU A 48 -8.10 -0.97 -7.09
N PRO A 49 -7.15 -1.93 -7.11
CA PRO A 49 -6.88 -2.74 -8.31
C PRO A 49 -7.98 -3.78 -8.61
N ASN A 50 -9.03 -3.91 -7.77
CA ASN A 50 -10.14 -4.85 -7.93
C ASN A 50 -9.68 -6.33 -8.10
N VAL A 51 -8.58 -6.71 -7.47
CA VAL A 51 -8.08 -8.09 -7.49
C VAL A 51 -8.60 -8.83 -6.26
N PRO A 52 -9.34 -9.95 -6.41
CA PRO A 52 -9.72 -10.78 -5.28
C PRO A 52 -8.46 -11.33 -4.59
N SER A 53 -8.22 -10.95 -3.34
CA SER A 53 -7.24 -11.61 -2.48
C SER A 53 -7.92 -12.73 -1.71
N ALA A 54 -7.32 -13.91 -1.67
CA ALA A 54 -7.84 -15.09 -0.96
C ALA A 54 -7.70 -14.97 0.57
N THR A 55 -7.77 -13.76 1.12
CA THR A 55 -8.06 -13.56 2.54
C THR A 55 -9.45 -14.12 2.81
N HIS A 56 -9.54 -15.11 3.69
CA HIS A 56 -10.78 -15.79 4.06
C HIS A 56 -11.98 -14.83 4.14
N ALA A 57 -13.13 -15.26 3.59
CA ALA A 57 -14.37 -14.48 3.50
C ALA A 57 -14.84 -13.88 4.85
N GLU A 58 -14.39 -14.42 5.98
CA GLU A 58 -14.69 -13.90 7.31
C GLU A 58 -13.93 -12.60 7.63
N LEU A 59 -12.71 -12.42 7.10
CA LEU A 59 -11.97 -11.16 7.21
C LEU A 59 -12.57 -10.09 6.30
N VAL A 60 -13.15 -10.47 5.15
CA VAL A 60 -13.74 -9.54 4.17
C VAL A 60 -14.83 -8.64 4.78
N THR A 61 -15.51 -9.08 5.84
CA THR A 61 -16.57 -8.29 6.50
C THR A 61 -16.07 -7.04 7.23
N ALA A 62 -14.80 -6.98 7.63
CA ALA A 62 -14.18 -5.77 8.21
C ALA A 62 -13.56 -4.82 7.15
N PHE A 63 -13.45 -5.28 5.90
CA PHE A 63 -12.73 -4.61 4.81
C PHE A 63 -13.59 -3.64 3.98
N HIS A 64 -14.84 -3.40 4.35
CA HIS A 64 -15.72 -2.45 3.66
C HIS A 64 -15.38 -0.95 3.88
N ALA A 65 -14.17 -0.64 4.37
CA ALA A 65 -13.66 0.72 4.30
C ALA A 65 -13.09 0.96 2.89
N LYS A 66 -13.92 1.51 1.99
CA LYS A 66 -13.50 1.98 0.65
C LYS A 66 -12.19 2.76 0.77
N SER A 67 -11.09 2.15 0.33
CA SER A 67 -9.77 2.75 0.36
C SER A 67 -9.29 2.86 -1.08
N GLY A 68 -8.67 3.99 -1.42
CA GLY A 68 -8.31 4.27 -2.80
C GLY A 68 -9.49 4.71 -3.67
N LEU A 69 -9.10 5.22 -4.83
CA LEU A 69 -9.98 5.65 -5.91
C LEU A 69 -10.16 4.50 -6.89
N ASP A 70 -11.31 4.47 -7.57
CA ASP A 70 -11.42 3.66 -8.79
C ASP A 70 -10.51 4.25 -9.89
N LEU A 71 -10.28 3.49 -10.96
CA LEU A 71 -9.33 3.88 -12.01
C LEU A 71 -9.75 5.16 -12.76
N GLU A 72 -11.06 5.41 -12.90
CA GLU A 72 -11.58 6.61 -13.56
C GLU A 72 -11.33 7.85 -12.68
N GLN A 73 -11.65 7.75 -11.39
CA GLN A 73 -11.34 8.78 -10.41
C GLN A 73 -9.84 9.01 -10.25
N ALA A 74 -9.03 7.96 -10.37
CA ALA A 74 -7.58 8.07 -10.32
C ALA A 74 -7.03 8.87 -11.51
N GLU A 75 -7.55 8.65 -12.72
CA GLU A 75 -7.18 9.45 -13.89
C GLU A 75 -7.51 10.93 -13.69
N GLU A 76 -8.74 11.25 -13.26
CA GLU A 76 -9.16 12.63 -12.99
C GLU A 76 -8.29 13.27 -11.90
N THR A 77 -7.96 12.52 -10.86
CA THR A 77 -7.06 12.97 -9.78
C THR A 77 -5.67 13.27 -10.31
N CYS A 78 -5.11 12.40 -11.16
CA CYS A 78 -3.84 12.64 -11.82
C CYS A 78 -3.87 13.90 -12.68
N ARG A 79 -4.92 14.09 -13.50
CA ARG A 79 -5.09 15.31 -14.32
C ARG A 79 -5.09 16.59 -13.48
N ARG A 80 -5.77 16.57 -12.33
CA ARG A 80 -5.79 17.72 -11.40
C ARG A 80 -4.42 18.01 -10.83
N ILE A 81 -3.66 16.98 -10.44
CA ILE A 81 -2.31 17.16 -9.87
C ILE A 81 -1.39 17.85 -10.88
N LEU A 82 -1.50 17.56 -12.18
CA LEU A 82 -0.67 18.20 -13.20
C LEU A 82 -0.90 19.73 -13.32
N ALA A 83 -2.02 20.25 -12.80
CA ALA A 83 -2.28 21.68 -12.71
C ALA A 83 -1.83 22.30 -11.36
N MET A 84 -1.25 21.52 -10.45
CA MET A 84 -0.86 21.94 -9.10
C MET A 84 0.67 22.14 -9.01
N PRO A 85 1.18 23.38 -8.96
CA PRO A 85 2.60 23.69 -9.09
C PRO A 85 3.45 23.24 -7.88
N TYR A 86 2.83 22.94 -6.74
CA TYR A 86 3.50 22.46 -5.54
C TYR A 86 3.14 21.01 -5.18
N VAL A 87 2.54 20.26 -6.12
CA VAL A 87 2.23 18.84 -5.93
C VAL A 87 2.90 18.05 -7.04
N HIS A 88 3.76 17.11 -6.68
CA HIS A 88 4.52 16.30 -7.61
C HIS A 88 3.99 14.88 -7.61
N LEU A 89 3.35 14.49 -8.71
CA LEU A 89 2.84 13.14 -8.91
C LEU A 89 3.98 12.17 -9.25
N ARG A 90 4.34 11.30 -8.30
CA ARG A 90 5.41 10.29 -8.44
C ARG A 90 4.91 9.01 -9.11
N GLY A 91 3.67 8.61 -8.84
CA GLY A 91 3.10 7.37 -9.34
C GLY A 91 1.78 6.94 -8.71
N LEU A 92 1.50 5.65 -8.78
CA LEU A 92 0.31 5.03 -8.18
C LEU A 92 0.67 4.20 -6.94
N HIS A 93 -0.31 4.08 -6.04
CA HIS A 93 -0.26 3.26 -4.85
C HIS A 93 -1.39 2.24 -4.85
N MET A 94 -1.15 1.04 -4.35
CA MET A 94 -2.19 0.08 -4.00
C MET A 94 -1.85 -0.63 -2.68
N HIS A 95 -2.82 -1.36 -2.14
CA HIS A 95 -2.59 -2.29 -1.04
C HIS A 95 -3.48 -3.52 -1.23
N VAL A 96 -2.87 -4.68 -1.47
CA VAL A 96 -3.59 -5.93 -1.84
C VAL A 96 -4.45 -6.48 -0.71
N GLY A 97 -4.06 -6.23 0.53
CA GLY A 97 -4.73 -6.72 1.73
C GLY A 97 -3.72 -7.14 2.80
N ASP A 98 -4.23 -7.58 3.95
CA ASP A 98 -3.42 -8.05 5.07
C ASP A 98 -3.27 -9.57 5.07
N GLN A 99 -2.10 -10.06 5.50
CA GLN A 99 -1.84 -11.50 5.67
C GLN A 99 -2.15 -12.32 4.40
N VAL A 100 -1.76 -11.81 3.23
CA VAL A 100 -2.01 -12.47 1.95
C VAL A 100 -1.12 -13.72 1.84
N PRO A 101 -1.69 -14.94 1.82
CA PRO A 101 -0.90 -16.16 2.01
C PRO A 101 -0.13 -16.58 0.75
N GLU A 102 -0.45 -16.02 -0.42
CA GLU A 102 0.09 -16.45 -1.71
C GLU A 102 0.77 -15.27 -2.43
N SER A 103 1.75 -15.56 -3.29
CA SER A 103 2.44 -14.55 -4.09
C SER A 103 1.61 -14.09 -5.30
N GLU A 104 0.69 -14.94 -5.76
CA GLU A 104 -0.09 -14.72 -6.98
C GLU A 104 -1.00 -13.48 -6.91
N PRO A 105 -1.72 -13.19 -5.80
CA PRO A 105 -2.46 -11.94 -5.67
C PRO A 105 -1.58 -10.68 -5.80
N PHE A 106 -0.35 -10.70 -5.26
CA PHE A 106 0.59 -9.60 -5.41
C PHE A 106 1.02 -9.39 -6.86
N ALA A 107 1.33 -10.48 -7.58
CA ALA A 107 1.67 -10.41 -9.00
C ALA A 107 0.50 -9.86 -9.82
N LYS A 108 -0.73 -10.36 -9.62
CA LYS A 108 -1.92 -9.89 -10.33
C LYS A 108 -2.21 -8.41 -10.08
N ALA A 109 -2.19 -7.99 -8.82
CA ALA A 109 -2.43 -6.59 -8.47
C ALA A 109 -1.33 -5.67 -9.01
N THR A 110 -0.06 -6.09 -8.92
CA THR A 110 1.06 -5.32 -9.47
C THR A 110 0.94 -5.18 -10.97
N LYS A 111 0.54 -6.24 -11.68
CA LYS A 111 0.26 -6.17 -13.11
C LYS A 111 -0.83 -5.14 -13.43
N VAL A 112 -1.94 -5.13 -12.70
CA VAL A 112 -3.01 -4.13 -12.90
C VAL A 112 -2.47 -2.71 -12.70
N LEU A 113 -1.72 -2.49 -11.62
CA LEU A 113 -1.15 -1.18 -11.29
C LEU A 113 -0.15 -0.71 -12.35
N VAL A 114 0.66 -1.62 -12.88
CA VAL A 114 1.63 -1.37 -13.95
C VAL A 114 0.94 -1.05 -15.28
N ASP A 115 -0.09 -1.82 -15.65
CA ASP A 115 -0.86 -1.58 -16.88
C ASP A 115 -1.55 -0.21 -16.82
N GLU A 116 -2.14 0.13 -15.67
CA GLU A 116 -2.75 1.45 -15.45
C GLU A 116 -1.71 2.57 -15.47
N SER A 117 -0.55 2.35 -14.85
CA SER A 117 0.55 3.31 -14.86
C SER A 117 1.00 3.63 -16.29
N ARG A 118 1.18 2.61 -17.13
CA ARG A 118 1.50 2.78 -18.55
C ARG A 118 0.40 3.56 -19.29
N ARG A 119 -0.87 3.20 -19.08
CA ARG A 119 -2.00 3.87 -19.69
C ARG A 119 -2.03 5.36 -19.34
N LEU A 120 -1.82 5.71 -18.07
CA LEU A 120 -1.80 7.09 -17.59
C LEU A 120 -0.60 7.88 -18.11
N GLU A 121 0.59 7.29 -18.19
CA GLU A 121 1.75 7.91 -18.85
C GLU A 121 1.42 8.31 -20.29
N GLU A 122 0.78 7.41 -21.06
CA GLU A 122 0.41 7.65 -22.45
C GLU A 122 -0.65 8.76 -22.61
N VAL A 123 -1.75 8.70 -21.85
CA VAL A 123 -2.87 9.66 -22.04
C VAL A 123 -2.62 11.03 -21.41
N LEU A 124 -1.70 11.12 -20.44
CA LEU A 124 -1.36 12.37 -19.77
C LEU A 124 -0.02 12.97 -20.25
N GLY A 125 0.79 12.20 -20.98
CA GLY A 125 2.11 12.64 -21.44
C GLY A 125 3.10 12.83 -20.28
N ILE A 126 2.99 12.00 -19.24
CA ILE A 126 3.83 12.05 -18.03
C ILE A 126 4.72 10.81 -17.94
N LYS A 127 5.69 10.87 -17.04
CA LYS A 127 6.53 9.72 -16.70
C LYS A 127 6.52 9.54 -15.18
N PHE A 128 5.98 8.42 -14.71
CA PHE A 128 6.09 8.04 -13.31
C PHE A 128 7.49 7.54 -13.00
N ASP A 129 7.96 7.76 -11.79
CA ASP A 129 9.27 7.29 -11.33
C ASP A 129 9.15 6.31 -10.14
N LEU A 130 7.93 6.11 -9.63
CA LEU A 130 7.66 5.27 -8.48
C LEU A 130 6.39 4.44 -8.68
N ILE A 131 6.39 3.22 -8.13
CA ILE A 131 5.18 2.42 -7.91
C ILE A 131 5.17 1.94 -6.46
N ASN A 132 4.09 2.19 -5.74
CA ASN A 132 3.94 1.76 -4.36
C ASN A 132 2.97 0.57 -4.29
N VAL A 133 3.49 -0.62 -3.99
CA VAL A 133 2.68 -1.86 -3.98
C VAL A 133 2.12 -2.19 -2.60
N GLY A 134 2.39 -1.35 -1.60
CA GLY A 134 1.90 -1.52 -0.25
C GLY A 134 2.58 -2.67 0.50
N GLY A 135 1.85 -3.25 1.45
CA GLY A 135 2.32 -4.29 2.36
C GLY A 135 1.50 -5.57 2.23
N GLY A 136 1.25 -6.24 3.37
CA GLY A 136 0.39 -7.42 3.40
C GLY A 136 1.09 -8.76 3.46
N ILE A 137 2.44 -8.77 3.42
CA ILE A 137 3.26 -9.98 3.50
C ILE A 137 2.93 -10.74 4.79
N PRO A 138 2.66 -12.05 4.72
CA PRO A 138 2.10 -12.77 5.84
C PRO A 138 3.17 -13.19 6.85
N VAL A 139 2.74 -13.40 8.10
CA VAL A 139 3.52 -14.02 9.18
C VAL A 139 2.74 -15.17 9.82
N PRO A 140 3.44 -16.23 10.27
CA PRO A 140 2.82 -17.28 11.05
C PRO A 140 2.51 -16.81 12.47
N TYR A 141 1.39 -17.29 13.03
CA TYR A 141 0.97 -17.01 14.40
C TYR A 141 1.05 -18.22 15.31
N LYS A 142 0.85 -19.41 14.76
CA LYS A 142 0.96 -20.66 15.48
C LYS A 142 2.32 -21.29 15.22
N TYR A 143 2.96 -21.74 16.26
CA TYR A 143 4.25 -22.42 16.19
C TYR A 143 4.08 -23.77 16.88
N ASP A 144 4.83 -24.76 16.42
CA ASP A 144 4.95 -26.04 17.08
C ASP A 144 5.69 -25.84 18.42
N ASP A 145 5.12 -26.37 19.49
CA ASP A 145 5.65 -26.19 20.85
C ASP A 145 7.00 -26.88 21.07
N GLU A 146 7.32 -27.93 20.29
CA GLU A 146 8.54 -28.72 20.47
C GLU A 146 9.70 -28.16 19.65
N ASN A 147 9.47 -27.87 18.36
CA ASN A 147 10.53 -27.47 17.43
C ASN A 147 10.51 -25.97 17.08
N GLY A 148 9.44 -25.24 17.41
CA GLY A 148 9.32 -23.80 17.14
C GLY A 148 9.05 -23.47 15.67
N ASP A 149 8.80 -24.46 14.81
CA ASP A 149 8.47 -24.22 13.41
C ASP A 149 7.04 -23.70 13.27
N PRO A 150 6.78 -22.82 12.29
CA PRO A 150 5.42 -22.43 11.93
C PRO A 150 4.53 -23.64 11.63
N LEU A 151 3.37 -23.73 12.28
CA LEU A 151 2.41 -24.79 11.97
C LEU A 151 1.87 -24.64 10.54
N LYS A 152 1.66 -25.78 9.86
CA LYS A 152 1.12 -25.84 8.49
C LYS A 152 -0.34 -25.42 8.39
N ASP A 153 -1.10 -25.47 9.49
CA ASP A 153 -2.49 -25.00 9.57
C ASP A 153 -2.59 -23.49 9.86
N ASN A 154 -1.46 -22.77 9.92
CA ASN A 154 -1.50 -21.31 9.88
C ASN A 154 -2.17 -20.87 8.57
N MET A 155 -3.28 -20.14 8.66
CA MET A 155 -3.91 -19.43 7.53
C MET A 155 -2.94 -18.51 6.75
N TYR A 156 -1.70 -18.31 7.22
CA TYR A 156 -0.82 -17.19 6.87
C TYR A 156 0.68 -17.55 6.79
N ALA A 157 1.02 -18.80 6.44
CA ALA A 157 2.41 -19.26 6.31
C ALA A 157 2.84 -19.54 4.87
N GLY A 158 2.24 -18.90 3.86
CA GLY A 158 2.36 -19.37 2.49
C GLY A 158 3.49 -18.78 1.65
N ILE A 159 4.01 -17.59 1.97
CA ILE A 159 5.12 -16.99 1.20
C ILE A 159 6.21 -16.34 2.05
N THR A 160 7.43 -16.38 1.53
CA THR A 160 8.58 -15.64 2.04
C THR A 160 8.58 -14.19 1.54
N ALA A 161 9.46 -13.35 2.10
CA ALA A 161 9.69 -12.02 1.57
C ALA A 161 10.30 -12.05 0.15
N GLN A 162 11.05 -13.11 -0.18
CA GLN A 162 11.62 -13.30 -1.52
C GLN A 162 10.53 -13.59 -2.54
N ASP A 163 9.58 -14.48 -2.22
CA ASP A 163 8.46 -14.80 -3.12
C ASP A 163 7.61 -13.56 -3.43
N PHE A 164 7.38 -12.71 -2.43
CA PHE A 164 6.73 -11.40 -2.61
C PHE A 164 7.56 -10.49 -3.53
N ALA A 165 8.85 -10.33 -3.24
CA ALA A 165 9.74 -9.47 -4.03
C ALA A 165 9.82 -9.93 -5.49
N ASP A 166 9.98 -11.23 -5.74
CA ASP A 166 10.04 -11.82 -7.08
C ASP A 166 8.73 -11.59 -7.84
N ALA A 167 7.58 -11.77 -7.19
CA ALA A 167 6.28 -11.51 -7.78
C ALA A 167 6.11 -10.04 -8.20
N VAL A 168 6.52 -9.09 -7.36
CA VAL A 168 6.41 -7.65 -7.64
C VAL A 168 7.42 -7.22 -8.70
N ILE A 169 8.71 -7.52 -8.49
CA ILE A 169 9.81 -7.09 -9.37
C ILE A 169 9.60 -7.62 -10.78
N ARG A 170 9.18 -8.88 -10.93
CA ARG A 170 8.91 -9.48 -12.25
C ARG A 170 7.86 -8.70 -13.03
N GLU A 171 6.79 -8.25 -12.38
CA GLU A 171 5.73 -7.51 -13.07
C GLU A 171 6.13 -6.06 -13.35
N VAL A 172 6.80 -5.38 -12.42
CA VAL A 172 7.30 -4.00 -12.63
C VAL A 172 8.33 -3.97 -13.77
N HIS A 173 9.27 -4.91 -13.81
CA HIS A 173 10.31 -4.98 -14.84
C HIS A 173 9.78 -5.33 -16.25
N LYS A 174 8.54 -5.84 -16.39
CA LYS A 174 7.88 -5.94 -17.71
C LYS A 174 7.49 -4.58 -18.27
N TRP A 175 7.38 -3.56 -17.42
CA TRP A 175 7.19 -2.18 -17.82
C TRP A 175 8.53 -1.48 -17.96
N ARG A 176 9.29 -1.34 -16.87
CA ARG A 176 10.61 -0.70 -16.87
C ARG A 176 11.43 -1.10 -15.63
N THR A 177 12.76 -0.88 -15.71
CA THR A 177 13.72 -1.16 -14.63
C THR A 177 14.22 0.11 -13.92
N ASP A 178 13.88 1.31 -14.41
CA ASP A 178 14.24 2.60 -13.82
C ASP A 178 13.15 3.16 -12.87
N VAL A 179 12.15 2.34 -12.52
CA VAL A 179 11.05 2.72 -11.62
C VAL A 179 11.39 2.26 -10.20
N GLU A 180 11.28 3.16 -9.25
CA GLU A 180 11.42 2.85 -7.82
C GLU A 180 10.21 2.03 -7.35
N ILE A 181 10.47 0.93 -6.64
CA ILE A 181 9.43 0.09 -6.03
C ILE A 181 9.37 0.40 -4.53
N CYS A 182 8.27 0.99 -4.09
CA CYS A 182 7.99 1.25 -2.68
C CYS A 182 7.14 0.11 -2.10
N ILE A 183 7.50 -0.33 -0.89
CA ILE A 183 6.81 -1.38 -0.13
C ILE A 183 6.53 -0.89 1.30
N GLU A 184 5.42 -1.36 1.89
CA GLU A 184 4.93 -0.91 3.20
C GLU A 184 4.77 -2.08 4.20
N PRO A 185 5.83 -2.87 4.50
CA PRO A 185 5.71 -4.01 5.40
C PRO A 185 5.55 -3.57 6.86
N GLY A 186 4.37 -3.80 7.44
CA GLY A 186 4.15 -3.62 8.87
C GLY A 186 4.39 -4.91 9.65
N ARG A 187 3.37 -5.78 9.65
CA ARG A 187 3.35 -7.04 10.40
C ARG A 187 4.54 -7.95 10.13
N LYS A 188 5.06 -7.98 8.89
CA LYS A 188 6.23 -8.79 8.54
C LYS A 188 7.51 -8.39 9.27
N VAL A 189 7.64 -7.10 9.62
CA VAL A 189 8.81 -6.57 10.32
C VAL A 189 8.64 -6.70 11.83
N THR A 190 7.46 -6.34 12.35
CA THR A 190 7.26 -6.18 13.80
C THR A 190 6.49 -7.32 14.47
N GLY A 191 5.81 -8.17 13.70
CA GLY A 191 4.83 -9.14 14.21
C GLY A 191 5.40 -10.19 15.15
N SER A 192 6.66 -10.58 14.96
CA SER A 192 7.39 -11.52 15.83
C SER A 192 8.41 -10.85 16.75
N ALA A 193 8.47 -9.51 16.77
CA ALA A 193 9.48 -8.77 17.52
C ALA A 193 9.11 -8.55 18.99
N ALA A 194 7.88 -8.86 19.40
CA ALA A 194 7.39 -8.62 20.76
C ALA A 194 6.45 -9.74 21.21
N VAL A 195 6.42 -9.95 22.53
CA VAL A 195 5.47 -10.83 23.22
C VAL A 195 4.77 -10.05 24.32
N LEU A 196 3.51 -10.39 24.59
CA LEU A 196 2.79 -9.88 25.74
C LEU A 196 2.93 -10.87 26.90
N LEU A 197 3.75 -10.53 27.90
CA LEU A 197 3.83 -11.29 29.14
C LEU A 197 2.66 -10.90 30.04
N THR A 198 1.94 -11.91 30.52
CA THR A 198 0.82 -11.75 31.45
C THR A 198 0.90 -12.77 32.57
N GLU A 199 0.29 -12.47 33.71
CA GLU A 199 0.19 -13.36 34.87
C GLU A 199 -1.25 -13.87 34.99
N VAL A 200 -1.41 -15.18 35.22
CA VAL A 200 -2.73 -15.78 35.47
C VAL A 200 -3.16 -15.43 36.89
N SER A 201 -4.21 -14.62 37.03
CA SER A 201 -4.69 -14.14 38.34
C SER A 201 -5.69 -15.07 39.01
N CYS A 202 -6.67 -15.58 38.26
CA CYS A 202 -7.65 -16.54 38.76
C CYS A 202 -8.18 -17.40 37.62
N GLU A 203 -8.49 -18.66 37.95
CA GLU A 203 -9.28 -19.55 37.11
C GLU A 203 -10.65 -19.67 37.76
N LYS A 204 -11.72 -19.47 36.99
CA LYS A 204 -13.11 -19.65 37.46
C LYS A 204 -13.68 -20.89 36.79
N THR A 205 -14.13 -21.83 37.60
CA THR A 205 -14.92 -23.02 37.21
C THR A 205 -16.40 -22.69 37.12
#